data_AF-A0A6A3NSP4-F1
#
_entry.id   AF-A0A6A3NSP4-F1
#
_cell.length_a   1.000
_cell.length_b   1.000
_cell.length_c   1.000
_cell.angle_alpha   90.00
_cell.angle_beta   90.00
_cell.angle_gamma   90.00
#
_symmetry.space_group_name_H-M   'P 1'
#
loop_
_entity.id
_entity.type
_entity.pdbx_description
1 polymer ?
#
loop_
_entity_poly.entity_id
_entity_poly.type
_entity_poly.pdbx_seq_one_letter_code
_entity_poly.pdbx_strand_id
1 'polypeptide(L)'
;MNSTQGRELLQNLNIQVDVVRTVPYAARRETQIDAFKWGSVLDECGKEIALTEEQQRERYRTYVEANIKKELIANQLCVVGVEHSENILTVEVGGRDIELKGRTDLLILSDAVKDYPSDARYLTGVKLLIEVKRAVRPSFDFQAMSELIALDLIVKYPVMALLTDLNGVWLFFWISEKDNDSARICKARIQTPGEAFEVIKTLLTQSPTADADIQLPGFQESVKRQKLAKVLPPVGEGGESGAIRESIERYYDIASILGPDIEMARAVARQVTRSIPTLSYFS
;
A
#
# COMPACT_ATOMS: atom_id res chain seq x y z
N MET A 1 5.58 -2.43 10.55
CA MET A 1 4.60 -3.52 10.83
C MET A 1 5.28 -4.88 10.66
N ASN A 2 4.99 -5.89 11.51
CA ASN A 2 5.56 -7.23 11.37
C ASN A 2 4.64 -8.18 10.56
N SER A 3 5.10 -9.40 10.23
CA SER A 3 4.35 -10.33 9.39
C SER A 3 3.01 -10.80 9.98
N THR A 4 2.88 -10.85 11.30
CA THR A 4 1.62 -11.26 11.95
C THR A 4 0.61 -10.14 11.86
N GLN A 5 1.00 -8.92 12.26
CA GLN A 5 0.18 -7.71 12.15
C GLN A 5 -0.25 -7.46 10.70
N GLY A 6 0.64 -7.69 9.74
CA GLY A 6 0.32 -7.53 8.33
C GLY A 6 -0.69 -8.53 7.80
N ARG A 7 -0.61 -9.81 8.21
CA ARG A 7 -1.63 -10.80 7.84
C ARG A 7 -2.98 -10.45 8.44
N GLU A 8 -3.00 -10.07 9.71
CA GLU A 8 -4.20 -9.65 10.41
C GLU A 8 -4.85 -8.43 9.73
N LEU A 9 -4.06 -7.42 9.35
CA LEU A 9 -4.54 -6.26 8.60
C LEU A 9 -5.21 -6.68 7.28
N LEU A 10 -4.55 -7.50 6.47
CA LEU A 10 -5.10 -7.94 5.19
C LEU A 10 -6.38 -8.77 5.37
N GLN A 11 -6.42 -9.63 6.38
CA GLN A 11 -7.62 -10.41 6.74
C GLN A 11 -8.78 -9.51 7.17
N ASN A 12 -8.52 -8.55 8.06
CA ASN A 12 -9.52 -7.61 8.55
C ASN A 12 -10.09 -6.72 7.44
N LEU A 13 -9.33 -6.48 6.38
CA LEU A 13 -9.76 -5.72 5.20
C LEU A 13 -10.31 -6.60 4.06
N ASN A 14 -10.33 -7.92 4.24
CA ASN A 14 -10.65 -8.89 3.19
C ASN A 14 -9.84 -8.66 1.88
N ILE A 15 -8.54 -8.44 2.04
CA ILE A 15 -7.61 -8.22 0.93
C ILE A 15 -6.86 -9.51 0.60
N GLN A 16 -6.90 -9.90 -0.66
CA GLN A 16 -6.07 -10.96 -1.23
C GLN A 16 -4.84 -10.37 -1.92
N VAL A 17 -3.75 -11.14 -1.96
CA VAL A 17 -2.49 -10.72 -2.57
C VAL A 17 -2.12 -11.65 -3.72
N ASP A 18 -1.99 -11.08 -4.91
CA ASP A 18 -1.64 -11.84 -6.11
C ASP A 18 -0.27 -11.50 -6.65
N VAL A 19 0.39 -12.51 -7.21
CA VAL A 19 1.67 -12.34 -7.89
C VAL A 19 1.44 -12.29 -9.38
N VAL A 20 1.76 -11.16 -9.99
CA VAL A 20 1.72 -10.96 -11.43
C VAL A 20 3.06 -11.37 -12.02
N ARG A 21 2.99 -12.14 -13.11
CA ARG A 21 4.17 -12.61 -13.83
C ARG A 21 4.84 -11.46 -14.56
N THR A 22 6.17 -11.47 -14.51
CA THR A 22 7.00 -10.57 -15.30
C THR A 22 7.64 -11.32 -16.45
N VAL A 23 7.77 -10.63 -17.59
CA VAL A 23 8.44 -11.12 -18.79
C VAL A 23 9.72 -10.32 -18.97
N PRO A 24 10.81 -10.95 -19.49
CA PRO A 24 12.02 -10.20 -19.80
C PRO A 24 11.69 -9.03 -20.72
N TYR A 25 12.01 -7.83 -20.26
CA TYR A 25 11.87 -6.65 -21.09
C TYR A 25 13.17 -6.50 -21.86
N ALA A 26 13.10 -6.47 -23.19
CA ALA A 26 14.27 -6.19 -24.02
C ALA A 26 14.66 -4.72 -23.85
N ALA A 27 15.30 -4.43 -22.73
CA ALA A 27 15.85 -3.12 -22.43
C ALA A 27 16.81 -2.76 -23.58
N ARG A 28 16.56 -1.63 -24.25
CA ARG A 28 17.49 -1.15 -25.28
C ARG A 28 18.87 -0.99 -24.63
N ARG A 29 19.97 -1.15 -25.37
CA ARG A 29 21.33 -0.98 -24.83
C ARG A 29 21.53 0.35 -24.06
N GLU A 30 20.71 1.34 -24.34
CA GLU A 30 20.64 2.67 -23.71
C GLU A 30 20.03 2.69 -22.28
N THR A 31 19.48 1.58 -21.76
CA THR A 31 18.86 1.50 -20.43
C THR A 31 19.69 0.71 -19.41
N GLN A 32 20.99 0.53 -19.66
CA GLN A 32 21.89 -0.10 -18.69
C GLN A 32 22.17 0.88 -17.55
N ILE A 33 21.43 0.71 -16.46
CA ILE A 33 21.58 1.49 -15.23
C ILE A 33 22.39 0.68 -14.23
N ASP A 34 23.47 1.27 -13.73
CA ASP A 34 24.32 0.65 -12.72
C ASP A 34 23.53 0.43 -11.42
N ALA A 35 23.84 -0.69 -10.76
CA ALA A 35 23.28 -1.04 -9.46
C ALA A 35 23.73 -0.06 -8.36
N PHE A 36 22.86 0.22 -7.39
CA PHE A 36 23.19 1.15 -6.31
C PHE A 36 24.30 0.60 -5.39
N LYS A 37 25.37 1.39 -5.24
CA LYS A 37 26.53 1.03 -4.41
C LYS A 37 26.31 1.41 -2.94
N TRP A 38 25.78 0.47 -2.17
CA TRP A 38 25.71 0.56 -0.71
C TRP A 38 27.11 0.77 -0.12
N GLY A 39 27.25 1.81 0.70
CA GLY A 39 28.50 2.23 1.32
C GLY A 39 28.77 1.59 2.68
N SER A 40 30.02 1.71 3.08
CA SER A 40 30.61 1.18 4.31
C SER A 40 31.73 2.11 4.77
N VAL A 41 32.11 1.98 6.03
CA VAL A 41 33.23 2.67 6.66
C VAL A 41 34.13 1.65 7.34
N LEU A 42 35.40 1.98 7.57
CA LEU A 42 36.29 1.14 8.36
C LEU A 42 36.21 1.56 9.83
N ASP A 43 36.16 0.59 10.75
CA ASP A 43 36.35 0.85 12.17
C ASP A 43 37.82 1.04 12.52
N GLU A 44 38.10 1.33 13.80
CA GLU A 44 39.45 1.55 14.32
C GLU A 44 40.37 0.33 14.16
N CYS A 45 39.80 -0.86 13.97
CA CYS A 45 40.50 -2.12 13.72
C CYS A 45 40.63 -2.45 12.22
N GLY A 46 40.19 -1.55 11.33
CA GLY A 46 40.21 -1.76 9.88
C GLY A 46 39.12 -2.70 9.35
N LYS A 47 38.09 -3.01 10.16
CA LYS A 47 36.95 -3.84 9.74
C LYS A 47 35.87 -2.99 9.09
N GLU A 48 35.33 -3.49 7.99
CA GLU A 48 34.25 -2.84 7.26
C GLU A 48 32.92 -2.92 8.02
N ILE A 49 32.42 -1.75 8.42
CA ILE A 49 31.08 -1.54 8.99
C ILE A 49 30.21 -0.94 7.89
N ALA A 50 29.17 -1.65 7.52
CA ALA A 50 28.23 -1.14 6.54
C ALA A 50 27.37 -0.01 7.12
N LEU A 51 27.18 1.03 6.32
CA LEU A 51 26.31 2.14 6.67
C LEU A 51 24.84 1.69 6.66
N THR A 52 24.04 2.25 7.57
CA THR A 52 22.59 2.00 7.63
C THR A 52 21.87 2.62 6.43
N GLU A 53 20.62 2.23 6.21
CA GLU A 53 19.74 2.86 5.21
C GLU A 53 19.62 4.37 5.46
N GLU A 54 19.38 4.74 6.71
CA GLU A 54 19.23 6.13 7.16
C GLU A 54 20.49 6.98 6.87
N GLN A 55 21.68 6.42 7.06
CA GLN A 55 22.95 7.10 6.78
C GLN A 55 23.18 7.36 5.29
N GLN A 56 22.45 6.67 4.41
CA GLN A 56 22.64 6.70 2.96
C GLN A 56 21.47 7.29 2.20
N ARG A 57 20.49 7.87 2.91
CA ARG A 57 19.25 8.38 2.34
C ARG A 57 19.43 9.32 1.16
N GLU A 58 20.30 10.31 1.33
CA GLU A 58 20.50 11.31 0.28
C GLU A 58 21.18 10.69 -0.94
N ARG A 59 22.02 9.67 -0.72
CA ARG A 59 22.70 8.95 -1.81
C ARG A 59 21.70 8.15 -2.64
N TYR A 60 20.82 7.38 -1.99
CA TYR A 60 19.84 6.61 -2.74
C TYR A 60 18.74 7.48 -3.34
N ARG A 61 18.35 8.58 -2.68
CA ARG A 61 17.43 9.57 -3.23
C ARG A 61 17.99 10.19 -4.50
N THR A 62 19.24 10.66 -4.45
CA THR A 62 19.95 11.21 -5.62
C THR A 62 20.05 10.18 -6.73
N TYR A 63 20.31 8.91 -6.40
CA TYR A 63 20.34 7.82 -7.37
C TYR A 63 18.98 7.64 -8.06
N VAL A 64 17.88 7.60 -7.31
CA VAL A 64 16.53 7.52 -7.88
C VAL A 64 16.27 8.74 -8.76
N GLU A 65 16.43 9.95 -8.24
CA GLU A 65 16.20 11.21 -8.97
C GLU A 65 16.98 11.29 -10.30
N ALA A 66 18.27 10.92 -10.29
CA ALA A 66 19.12 10.99 -11.47
C ALA A 66 18.62 10.10 -12.62
N ASN A 67 18.03 8.95 -12.31
CA ASN A 67 17.59 7.96 -13.29
C ASN A 67 16.20 8.25 -13.90
N ILE A 68 15.42 9.18 -13.32
CA ILE A 68 14.07 9.55 -13.78
C ILE A 68 13.88 11.08 -13.92
N LYS A 69 14.98 11.85 -13.93
CA LYS A 69 14.96 13.32 -13.90
C LYS A 69 14.13 13.93 -15.02
N LYS A 70 14.18 13.35 -16.23
CA LYS A 70 13.45 13.87 -17.39
C LYS A 70 11.94 13.78 -17.18
N GLU A 71 11.49 12.65 -16.67
CA GLU A 71 10.08 12.35 -16.39
C GLU A 71 9.57 13.18 -15.22
N LEU A 72 10.40 13.40 -14.19
CA LEU A 72 10.07 14.28 -13.07
C LEU A 72 9.80 15.71 -13.56
N ILE A 73 10.70 16.29 -14.36
CA ILE A 73 10.55 17.65 -14.89
C ILE A 73 9.33 17.74 -15.82
N ALA A 74 9.17 16.79 -16.74
CA ALA A 74 8.08 16.80 -17.70
C ALA A 74 6.69 16.72 -17.04
N ASN A 75 6.59 16.07 -15.88
CA ASN A 75 5.33 15.85 -15.17
C ASN A 75 5.17 16.75 -13.92
N GLN A 76 6.06 17.73 -13.69
CA GLN A 76 6.04 18.60 -12.50
C GLN A 76 6.06 17.80 -11.19
N LEU A 77 6.98 16.84 -11.11
CA LEU A 77 7.16 15.95 -9.97
C LEU A 77 8.55 16.09 -9.35
N CYS A 78 8.69 15.62 -8.12
CA CYS A 78 9.97 15.48 -7.44
C CYS A 78 10.01 14.25 -6.53
N VAL A 79 11.22 13.85 -6.12
CA VAL A 79 11.42 12.82 -5.10
C VAL A 79 11.71 13.53 -3.77
N VAL A 80 11.00 13.12 -2.73
CA VAL A 80 11.14 13.68 -1.37
C VAL A 80 11.37 12.55 -0.39
N GLY A 81 12.36 12.72 0.49
CA GLY A 81 12.49 11.90 1.69
C GLY A 81 11.54 12.38 2.77
N VAL A 82 10.68 11.50 3.28
CA VAL A 82 9.64 11.84 4.28
C VAL A 82 9.82 11.10 5.60
N GLU A 83 10.94 10.43 5.79
CA GLU A 83 11.23 9.61 6.95
C GLU A 83 11.28 10.41 8.27
N HIS A 84 11.58 11.70 8.22
CA HIS A 84 11.61 12.59 9.40
C HIS A 84 10.31 13.37 9.64
N SER A 85 9.32 13.23 8.75
CA SER A 85 8.01 13.82 8.98
C SER A 85 7.21 12.99 10.00
N GLU A 86 6.52 13.64 10.93
CA GLU A 86 5.67 12.94 11.89
C GLU A 86 4.58 12.15 11.14
N ASN A 87 4.66 10.82 11.23
CA ASN A 87 3.72 9.81 10.72
C ASN A 87 2.81 10.29 9.57
N ILE A 88 3.42 10.70 8.46
CA ILE A 88 2.72 11.27 7.30
C ILE A 88 1.69 10.31 6.68
N LEU A 89 1.80 9.01 6.95
CA LEU A 89 0.85 7.97 6.53
C LEU A 89 -0.11 7.59 7.67
N THR A 90 -0.51 8.56 8.50
CA THR A 90 -1.55 8.33 9.52
C THR A 90 -2.93 8.42 8.91
N VAL A 91 -3.73 7.35 9.02
CA VAL A 91 -5.11 7.33 8.51
C VAL A 91 -5.97 6.31 9.25
N GLU A 92 -7.22 6.69 9.50
CA GLU A 92 -8.26 5.78 9.97
C GLU A 92 -8.91 5.07 8.78
N VAL A 93 -9.10 3.75 8.89
CA VAL A 93 -9.80 3.00 7.84
C VAL A 93 -11.30 3.19 8.04
N GLY A 94 -11.95 3.87 7.10
CA GLY A 94 -13.37 4.22 7.17
C GLY A 94 -14.27 3.04 7.58
N GLY A 95 -15.02 3.25 8.67
CA GLY A 95 -15.97 2.29 9.26
C GLY A 95 -15.34 1.01 9.82
N ARG A 96 -14.04 1.05 10.16
CA ARG A 96 -13.34 -0.02 10.86
C ARG A 96 -12.54 0.58 12.01
N ASP A 97 -12.42 -0.16 13.11
CA ASP A 97 -11.58 0.24 14.25
C ASP A 97 -10.11 -0.10 13.96
N ILE A 98 -9.56 0.53 12.91
CA ILE A 98 -8.20 0.32 12.43
C ILE A 98 -7.60 1.69 12.13
N GLU A 99 -6.52 2.00 12.83
CA GLU A 99 -5.68 3.16 12.57
C GLU A 99 -4.33 2.68 12.06
N LEU A 100 -3.95 3.15 10.87
CA LEU A 100 -2.62 2.95 10.33
C LEU A 100 -1.77 4.15 10.68
N LYS A 101 -0.60 3.91 11.26
CA LYS A 101 0.41 4.93 11.56
C LYS A 101 1.74 4.52 10.97
N GLY A 102 2.34 5.41 10.20
CA GLY A 102 3.62 5.13 9.60
C GLY A 102 4.17 6.26 8.75
N ARG A 103 5.29 5.92 8.10
CA ARG A 103 6.05 6.75 7.18
C ARG A 103 6.59 5.83 6.09
N THR A 104 7.34 6.41 5.17
CA THR A 104 8.09 5.69 4.15
C THR A 104 9.42 6.39 3.93
N ASP A 105 10.32 5.77 3.18
CA ASP A 105 11.61 6.37 2.85
C ASP A 105 11.46 7.48 1.81
N LEU A 106 10.83 7.22 0.65
CA LEU A 106 10.66 8.23 -0.41
C LEU A 106 9.24 8.30 -0.96
N LEU A 107 8.87 9.49 -1.41
CA LEU A 107 7.67 9.74 -2.22
C LEU A 107 8.06 10.41 -3.53
N ILE A 108 7.37 10.03 -4.62
CA ILE A 108 7.30 10.81 -5.85
C ILE A 108 5.97 11.55 -5.87
N LEU A 109 6.01 12.88 -5.80
CA LEU A 109 4.84 13.75 -5.71
C LEU A 109 5.03 15.07 -6.45
N SER A 110 4.01 15.94 -6.41
CA SER A 110 4.04 17.27 -7.04
C SER A 110 5.27 18.07 -6.62
N ASP A 111 5.96 18.70 -7.56
CA ASP A 111 7.14 19.50 -7.27
C ASP A 111 6.85 20.85 -6.58
N ALA A 112 5.57 21.22 -6.43
CA ALA A 112 5.13 22.36 -5.64
C ALA A 112 5.67 22.34 -4.19
N VAL A 113 5.96 21.15 -3.65
CA VAL A 113 6.55 21.01 -2.30
C VAL A 113 8.00 21.49 -2.21
N LYS A 114 8.68 21.73 -3.33
CA LYS A 114 10.02 22.34 -3.33
C LYS A 114 9.97 23.78 -2.83
N ASP A 115 8.89 24.50 -3.14
CA ASP A 115 8.70 25.88 -2.70
C ASP A 115 8.25 25.92 -1.23
N TYR A 116 7.47 24.93 -0.80
CA TYR A 116 6.95 24.80 0.55
C TYR A 116 7.13 23.37 1.10
N PRO A 117 8.31 23.04 1.68
CA PRO A 117 8.59 21.68 2.16
C PRO A 117 7.60 21.15 3.21
N SER A 118 6.96 22.04 3.97
CA SER A 118 5.91 21.69 4.93
C SER A 118 4.68 21.03 4.30
N ASP A 119 4.45 21.30 3.00
CA ASP A 119 3.27 20.87 2.27
C ASP A 119 3.35 19.43 1.80
N ALA A 120 4.51 18.78 1.96
CA ALA A 120 4.66 17.34 1.75
C ALA A 120 3.58 16.54 2.51
N ARG A 121 3.16 17.02 3.70
CA ARG A 121 2.10 16.41 4.53
C ARG A 121 0.74 16.28 3.83
N TYR A 122 0.48 17.09 2.82
CA TYR A 122 -0.77 17.06 2.07
C TYR A 122 -0.76 16.02 0.95
N LEU A 123 0.41 15.40 0.68
CA LEU A 123 0.55 14.30 -0.27
C LEU A 123 -0.03 14.63 -1.66
N THR A 124 0.09 15.89 -2.06
CA THR A 124 -0.47 16.40 -3.31
C THR A 124 0.24 15.80 -4.52
N GLY A 125 -0.53 15.19 -5.41
CA GLY A 125 -0.01 14.66 -6.67
C GLY A 125 0.92 13.45 -6.52
N VAL A 126 0.89 12.74 -5.38
CA VAL A 126 1.68 11.51 -5.20
C VAL A 126 1.37 10.49 -6.29
N LYS A 127 2.42 9.87 -6.81
CA LYS A 127 2.36 8.81 -7.85
C LYS A 127 2.89 7.48 -7.35
N LEU A 128 3.96 7.51 -6.56
CA LEU A 128 4.69 6.33 -6.12
C LEU A 128 5.27 6.57 -4.73
N LEU A 129 5.10 5.58 -3.86
CA LEU A 129 5.82 5.43 -2.61
C LEU A 129 6.97 4.44 -2.80
N ILE A 130 8.13 4.71 -2.21
CA ILE A 130 9.30 3.84 -2.31
C ILE A 130 9.86 3.57 -0.91
N GLU A 131 9.79 2.31 -0.52
CA GLU A 131 10.43 1.77 0.67
C GLU A 131 11.75 1.11 0.26
N VAL A 132 12.86 1.60 0.83
CA VAL A 132 14.20 1.16 0.50
C VAL A 132 14.72 0.26 1.62
N LYS A 133 15.26 -0.90 1.26
CA LYS A 133 15.88 -1.82 2.21
C LYS A 133 17.23 -2.27 1.68
N ARG A 134 18.29 -2.16 2.47
CA ARG A 134 19.62 -2.63 2.05
C ARG A 134 19.61 -4.11 1.66
N ALA A 135 18.80 -4.91 2.35
CA ALA A 135 18.53 -6.29 1.99
C ALA A 135 17.06 -6.60 2.21
N VAL A 136 16.30 -6.79 1.13
CA VAL A 136 14.86 -7.07 1.20
C VAL A 136 14.61 -8.46 1.78
N ARG A 137 13.75 -8.55 2.80
CA ARG A 137 13.29 -9.79 3.44
C ARG A 137 11.79 -9.96 3.23
N PRO A 138 11.26 -11.20 3.20
CA PRO A 138 9.82 -11.43 2.99
C PRO A 138 8.89 -10.71 3.97
N SER A 139 9.34 -10.43 5.19
CA SER A 139 8.55 -9.70 6.18
C SER A 139 8.29 -8.24 5.79
N PHE A 140 9.12 -7.64 4.92
CA PHE A 140 8.98 -6.25 4.49
C PHE A 140 7.85 -6.05 3.48
N ASP A 141 7.40 -7.11 2.78
CA ASP A 141 6.23 -7.05 1.89
C ASP A 141 5.00 -6.50 2.64
N PHE A 142 4.78 -6.95 3.88
CA PHE A 142 3.63 -6.50 4.69
C PHE A 142 3.72 -5.02 5.05
N GLN A 143 4.92 -4.53 5.34
CA GLN A 143 5.14 -3.11 5.60
C GLN A 143 4.80 -2.27 4.36
N ALA A 144 5.38 -2.62 3.20
CA ALA A 144 5.12 -1.91 1.96
C ALA A 144 3.63 -1.94 1.55
N MET A 145 2.94 -3.06 1.80
CA MET A 145 1.49 -3.15 1.57
C MET A 145 0.68 -2.29 2.54
N SER A 146 1.04 -2.21 3.83
CA SER A 146 0.35 -1.28 4.75
C SER A 146 0.57 0.18 4.39
N GLU A 147 1.77 0.52 3.93
CA GLU A 147 2.10 1.88 3.49
C GLU A 147 1.33 2.24 2.21
N LEU A 148 1.19 1.29 1.28
CA LEU A 148 0.32 1.42 0.11
C LEU A 148 -1.14 1.65 0.52
N ILE A 149 -1.67 0.83 1.44
CA ILE A 149 -3.05 0.95 1.94
C ILE A 149 -3.26 2.33 2.57
N ALA A 150 -2.36 2.73 3.47
CA ALA A 150 -2.45 4.02 4.15
C ALA A 150 -2.42 5.19 3.16
N LEU A 151 -1.43 5.19 2.26
CA LEU A 151 -1.30 6.24 1.25
C LEU A 151 -2.52 6.29 0.33
N ASP A 152 -3.02 5.15 -0.13
CA ASP A 152 -4.17 5.11 -1.02
C ASP A 152 -5.45 5.60 -0.33
N LEU A 153 -5.62 5.37 0.98
CA LEU A 153 -6.76 5.93 1.72
C LEU A 153 -6.67 7.46 1.89
N ILE A 154 -5.46 8.02 1.96
CA ILE A 154 -5.26 9.47 2.14
C ILE A 154 -5.44 10.23 0.81
N VAL A 155 -4.88 9.70 -0.28
CA VAL A 155 -4.77 10.45 -1.55
C VAL A 155 -5.95 10.23 -2.49
N LYS A 156 -6.25 11.24 -3.31
CA LYS A 156 -7.42 11.24 -4.20
C LYS A 156 -7.35 10.18 -5.33
N TYR A 157 -6.17 9.92 -5.87
CA TYR A 157 -5.98 9.06 -7.06
C TYR A 157 -5.28 7.75 -6.70
N PRO A 158 -5.41 6.67 -7.52
CA PRO A 158 -4.70 5.43 -7.28
C PRO A 158 -3.18 5.60 -7.32
N VAL A 159 -2.49 4.99 -6.37
CA VAL A 159 -1.03 5.02 -6.24
C VAL A 159 -0.42 3.63 -6.39
N MET A 160 0.90 3.58 -6.51
CA MET A 160 1.68 2.34 -6.38
C MET A 160 2.68 2.46 -5.24
N ALA A 161 3.16 1.32 -4.75
CA ALA A 161 4.29 1.25 -3.84
C ALA A 161 5.42 0.41 -4.46
N LEU A 162 6.65 0.70 -4.08
CA LEU A 162 7.85 -0.01 -4.49
C LEU A 162 8.65 -0.38 -3.24
N LEU A 163 8.95 -1.67 -3.06
CA LEU A 163 9.93 -2.15 -2.10
C LEU A 163 11.19 -2.59 -2.82
N THR A 164 12.35 -2.03 -2.47
CA THR A 164 13.57 -2.28 -3.25
C THR A 164 14.87 -2.22 -2.45
N ASP A 165 15.86 -2.98 -2.92
CA ASP A 165 17.28 -2.85 -2.51
C ASP A 165 18.12 -2.01 -3.47
N LEU A 166 17.47 -1.41 -4.47
CA LEU A 166 18.03 -0.65 -5.58
C LEU A 166 19.03 -1.44 -6.43
N ASN A 167 18.97 -2.76 -6.33
CA ASN A 167 19.85 -3.72 -7.00
C ASN A 167 19.01 -4.83 -7.64
N GLY A 168 18.86 -5.97 -6.96
CA GLY A 168 18.25 -7.19 -7.49
C GLY A 168 16.80 -7.43 -7.08
N VAL A 169 16.23 -6.55 -6.26
CA VAL A 169 14.86 -6.64 -5.77
C VAL A 169 14.13 -5.35 -6.06
N TRP A 170 13.12 -5.41 -6.94
CA TRP A 170 12.20 -4.32 -7.21
C TRP A 170 10.78 -4.88 -7.19
N LEU A 171 10.11 -4.79 -6.05
CA LEU A 171 8.76 -5.29 -5.86
C LEU A 171 7.76 -4.15 -5.96
N PHE A 172 7.02 -4.12 -7.05
CA PHE A 172 5.93 -3.16 -7.27
C PHE A 172 4.64 -3.72 -6.71
N PHE A 173 3.86 -2.87 -6.05
CA PHE A 173 2.55 -3.19 -5.49
C PHE A 173 1.51 -2.18 -5.97
N TRP A 174 0.31 -2.65 -6.25
CA TRP A 174 -0.84 -1.80 -6.57
C TRP A 174 -2.15 -2.46 -6.16
N ILE A 175 -3.16 -1.63 -5.96
CA ILE A 175 -4.52 -2.07 -5.71
C ILE A 175 -5.18 -2.33 -7.05
N SER A 176 -5.69 -3.55 -7.24
CA SER A 176 -6.32 -4.00 -8.47
C SER A 176 -7.84 -4.04 -8.33
N GLU A 177 -8.52 -4.42 -9.39
CA GLU A 177 -9.93 -4.73 -9.36
C GLU A 177 -10.23 -5.84 -8.36
N LYS A 178 -11.40 -5.74 -7.71
CA LYS A 178 -11.88 -6.79 -6.83
C LYS A 178 -12.04 -8.10 -7.62
N ASP A 179 -11.74 -9.20 -6.97
CA ASP A 179 -12.16 -10.52 -7.43
C ASP A 179 -13.18 -11.04 -6.43
N ASN A 180 -14.39 -11.31 -6.93
CA ASN A 180 -15.56 -11.59 -6.12
C ASN A 180 -15.80 -10.46 -5.08
N ASP A 181 -15.82 -10.82 -3.79
CA ASP A 181 -16.07 -9.90 -2.66
C ASP A 181 -14.78 -9.44 -1.95
N SER A 182 -13.60 -9.84 -2.44
CA SER A 182 -12.31 -9.48 -1.85
C SER A 182 -11.62 -8.38 -2.67
N ALA A 183 -11.11 -7.38 -1.97
CA ALA A 183 -10.17 -6.42 -2.54
C ALA A 183 -8.86 -7.13 -2.90
N ARG A 184 -8.13 -6.63 -3.89
CA ARG A 184 -6.88 -7.24 -4.36
C ARG A 184 -5.72 -6.28 -4.33
N ILE A 185 -4.60 -6.72 -3.77
CA ILE A 185 -3.29 -6.12 -3.98
C ILE A 185 -2.50 -7.04 -4.90
N CYS A 186 -2.10 -6.55 -6.06
CA CYS A 186 -1.20 -7.26 -6.94
C CYS A 186 0.24 -6.84 -6.67
N LYS A 187 1.18 -7.77 -6.86
CA LYS A 187 2.61 -7.50 -6.81
C LYS A 187 3.38 -8.14 -7.95
N ALA A 188 4.41 -7.44 -8.43
CA ALA A 188 5.28 -7.90 -9.50
C ALA A 188 6.75 -7.64 -9.16
N ARG A 189 7.63 -8.57 -9.54
CA ARG A 189 9.07 -8.49 -9.26
C ARG A 189 9.86 -8.22 -10.54
N ILE A 190 10.64 -7.15 -10.51
CA ILE A 190 11.68 -6.84 -11.48
C ILE A 190 13.06 -7.06 -10.84
N GLN A 191 14.03 -7.53 -11.62
CA GLN A 191 15.34 -7.97 -11.11
C GLN A 191 16.47 -7.01 -11.46
N THR A 192 16.26 -6.09 -12.40
CA THR A 192 17.31 -5.18 -12.86
C THR A 192 16.91 -3.71 -12.64
N PRO A 193 17.85 -2.83 -12.25
CA PRO A 193 17.56 -1.40 -12.12
C PRO A 193 17.05 -0.78 -13.42
N GLY A 194 17.64 -1.15 -14.56
CA GLY A 194 17.24 -0.67 -15.89
C GLY A 194 15.76 -0.88 -16.17
N GLU A 195 15.28 -2.13 -16.05
CA GLU A 195 13.87 -2.46 -16.26
C GLU A 195 12.97 -1.78 -15.21
N ALA A 196 13.38 -1.75 -13.94
CA ALA A 196 12.59 -1.15 -12.88
C ALA A 196 12.40 0.36 -13.08
N PHE A 197 13.44 1.07 -13.53
CA PHE A 197 13.31 2.49 -13.85
C PHE A 197 12.44 2.71 -15.09
N GLU A 198 12.44 1.85 -16.10
CA GLU A 198 11.50 1.96 -17.22
C GLU A 198 10.04 1.78 -16.77
N VAL A 199 9.78 0.90 -15.80
CA VAL A 199 8.47 0.80 -15.15
C VAL A 199 8.09 2.11 -14.47
N ILE A 200 8.99 2.69 -13.68
CA ILE A 200 8.74 3.97 -12.99
C ILE A 200 8.49 5.08 -14.01
N LYS A 201 9.34 5.24 -15.03
CA LYS A 201 9.17 6.25 -16.08
C LYS A 201 7.81 6.13 -16.76
N THR A 202 7.44 4.91 -17.16
CA THR A 202 6.13 4.64 -17.76
C THR A 202 5.01 5.06 -16.82
N LEU A 203 5.07 4.66 -15.54
CA LEU A 203 4.10 5.03 -14.51
C LEU A 203 3.95 6.56 -14.36
N LEU A 204 5.05 7.31 -14.35
CA LEU A 204 5.02 8.76 -14.14
C LEU A 204 4.41 9.52 -15.31
N THR A 205 4.55 9.00 -16.54
CA THR A 205 3.94 9.59 -17.74
C THR A 205 2.44 9.32 -17.88
N GLN A 206 1.89 8.40 -17.09
CA GLN A 206 0.46 8.09 -17.16
C GLN A 206 -0.40 9.18 -16.51
N SER A 207 -1.51 9.48 -17.17
CA SER A 207 -2.56 10.31 -16.58
C SER A 207 -3.11 9.66 -15.30
N PRO A 208 -3.46 10.44 -14.27
CA PRO A 208 -3.92 9.95 -12.97
C PRO A 208 -5.33 9.33 -12.98
N THR A 209 -5.96 9.17 -14.15
CA THR A 209 -7.31 8.61 -14.26
C THR A 209 -7.33 7.18 -13.75
N ALA A 210 -8.17 6.93 -12.74
CA ALA A 210 -8.53 5.58 -12.33
C ALA A 210 -9.13 4.82 -13.53
N ASP A 211 -8.99 3.50 -13.53
CA ASP A 211 -9.64 2.57 -14.47
C ASP A 211 -9.01 2.43 -15.86
N ALA A 212 -7.91 3.13 -16.16
CA ALA A 212 -7.15 2.92 -17.39
C ALA A 212 -6.20 1.71 -17.27
N ASP A 213 -6.19 0.87 -18.30
CA ASP A 213 -5.18 -0.18 -18.45
C ASP A 213 -3.82 0.44 -18.78
N ILE A 214 -2.82 0.10 -17.98
CA ILE A 214 -1.45 0.58 -18.15
C ILE A 214 -0.57 -0.58 -18.58
N GLN A 215 0.05 -0.48 -19.75
CA GLN A 215 1.06 -1.43 -20.16
C GLN A 215 2.40 -1.07 -19.51
N LEU A 216 2.73 -1.70 -18.39
CA LEU A 216 4.03 -1.51 -17.74
C LEU A 216 5.10 -2.43 -18.39
N PRO A 217 6.29 -1.90 -18.71
CA PRO A 217 7.41 -2.69 -19.21
C PRO A 217 7.74 -3.89 -18.32
N GLY A 218 7.87 -5.07 -18.93
CA GLY A 218 8.22 -6.30 -18.21
C GLY A 218 7.07 -6.93 -17.43
N PHE A 219 5.85 -6.41 -17.49
CA PHE A 219 4.67 -7.05 -16.91
C PHE A 219 3.98 -7.89 -17.99
N GLN A 220 3.59 -9.12 -17.67
CA GLN A 220 2.95 -10.02 -18.65
C GLN A 220 1.57 -9.52 -19.07
N GLU A 221 0.84 -8.87 -18.16
CA GLU A 221 -0.52 -8.39 -18.34
C GLU A 221 -0.58 -6.88 -18.07
N SER A 222 -1.60 -6.22 -18.61
CA SER A 222 -1.84 -4.80 -18.32
C SER A 222 -2.17 -4.59 -16.84
N VAL A 223 -1.72 -3.47 -16.31
CA VAL A 223 -1.95 -3.08 -14.92
C VAL A 223 -3.13 -2.13 -14.85
N LYS A 224 -4.17 -2.55 -14.14
CA LYS A 224 -5.33 -1.70 -13.82
C LYS A 224 -5.29 -1.34 -12.34
N ARG A 225 -5.24 -0.04 -12.05
CA ARG A 225 -5.15 0.48 -10.68
C ARG A 225 -6.51 0.97 -10.20
N GLN A 226 -6.89 0.56 -9.00
CA GLN A 226 -8.12 0.94 -8.34
C GLN A 226 -7.86 1.72 -7.06
N LYS A 227 -8.85 2.50 -6.63
CA LYS A 227 -8.87 3.08 -5.28
C LYS A 227 -9.33 2.02 -4.28
N LEU A 228 -8.63 1.89 -3.16
CA LEU A 228 -8.98 0.99 -2.09
C LEU A 228 -10.41 1.22 -1.60
N ALA A 229 -10.78 2.48 -1.37
CA ALA A 229 -12.11 2.86 -0.91
C ALA A 229 -13.26 2.42 -1.84
N LYS A 230 -12.97 2.14 -3.12
CA LYS A 230 -13.96 1.62 -4.08
C LYS A 230 -14.07 0.10 -4.09
N VAL A 231 -12.99 -0.60 -3.72
CA VAL A 231 -12.89 -2.07 -3.82
C VAL A 231 -12.96 -2.77 -2.47
N LEU A 232 -12.77 -2.06 -1.37
CA LEU A 232 -13.03 -2.60 -0.05
C LEU A 232 -14.49 -3.04 0.01
N PRO A 233 -14.77 -4.22 0.58
CA PRO A 233 -16.14 -4.59 0.84
C PRO A 233 -16.77 -3.49 1.70
N PRO A 234 -18.05 -3.15 1.44
CA PRO A 234 -18.77 -2.24 2.30
C PRO A 234 -18.56 -2.72 3.73
N VAL A 235 -18.36 -1.77 4.64
CA VAL A 235 -18.47 -2.06 6.06
C VAL A 235 -19.86 -2.62 6.21
N GLY A 236 -19.96 -3.94 6.32
CA GLY A 236 -21.20 -4.54 6.75
C GLY A 236 -21.52 -3.83 8.05
N GLU A 237 -22.78 -3.43 8.22
CA GLU A 237 -23.37 -3.44 9.56
C GLU A 237 -23.19 -4.87 10.10
N GLY A 238 -21.98 -5.17 10.57
CA GLY A 238 -21.47 -6.52 10.77
C GLY A 238 -21.35 -7.42 9.55
N GLY A 239 -20.50 -8.44 9.66
CA GLY A 239 -20.96 -9.77 9.23
C GLY A 239 -22.25 -10.15 9.98
N GLU A 240 -22.83 -11.31 9.74
CA GLU A 240 -24.06 -11.76 10.45
C GLU A 240 -24.04 -11.50 11.98
N SER A 241 -22.85 -11.48 12.60
CA SER A 241 -22.64 -11.08 14.00
C SER A 241 -22.87 -9.59 14.35
N GLY A 242 -22.51 -8.63 13.50
CA GLY A 242 -22.69 -7.20 13.80
C GLY A 242 -24.09 -6.69 13.50
N ALA A 243 -24.81 -7.26 12.51
CA ALA A 243 -26.24 -6.99 12.32
C ALA A 243 -27.07 -7.45 13.54
N ILE A 244 -26.67 -8.55 14.19
CA ILE A 244 -27.26 -9.02 15.46
C ILE A 244 -26.95 -8.05 16.59
N ARG A 245 -25.68 -7.67 16.74
CA ARG A 245 -25.25 -6.73 17.79
C ARG A 245 -26.02 -5.42 17.70
N GLU A 246 -26.12 -4.84 16.51
CA GLU A 246 -26.83 -3.59 16.28
C GLU A 246 -28.35 -3.74 16.48
N SER A 247 -28.93 -4.90 16.17
CA SER A 247 -30.34 -5.20 16.47
C SER A 247 -30.60 -5.34 17.97
N ILE A 248 -29.63 -5.87 18.73
CA ILE A 248 -29.68 -5.96 20.20
C ILE A 248 -29.54 -4.58 20.83
N GLU A 249 -28.56 -3.78 20.39
CA GLU A 249 -28.33 -2.41 20.88
C GLU A 249 -29.57 -1.53 20.63
N ARG A 250 -30.14 -1.57 19.41
CA ARG A 250 -31.39 -0.86 19.09
C ARG A 250 -32.57 -1.27 19.98
N TYR A 251 -32.71 -2.56 20.30
CA TYR A 251 -33.77 -3.01 21.22
C TYR A 251 -33.60 -2.39 22.61
N TYR A 252 -32.37 -2.38 23.15
CA TYR A 252 -32.11 -1.80 24.47
C TYR A 252 -32.29 -0.27 24.49
N ASP A 253 -31.90 0.42 23.42
CA ASP A 253 -32.12 1.86 23.29
C ASP A 253 -33.62 2.20 23.30
N ILE A 254 -34.43 1.48 22.52
CA ILE A 254 -35.88 1.69 22.47
C ILE A 254 -36.53 1.31 23.80
N ALA A 255 -36.14 0.18 24.38
CA ALA A 255 -36.66 -0.28 25.66
C ALA A 255 -36.32 0.67 26.82
N SER A 256 -35.20 1.40 26.73
CA SER A 256 -34.81 2.40 27.73
C SER A 256 -35.73 3.63 27.75
N ILE A 257 -36.37 3.94 26.62
CA ILE A 257 -37.25 5.11 26.45
C ILE A 257 -38.72 4.72 26.61
N LEU A 258 -39.13 3.59 26.02
CA LEU A 258 -40.54 3.19 25.88
C LEU A 258 -40.95 2.01 26.76
N GLY A 259 -39.99 1.39 27.46
CA GLY A 259 -40.18 0.12 28.18
C GLY A 259 -40.05 -1.10 27.25
N PRO A 260 -39.92 -2.31 27.82
CA PRO A 260 -39.64 -3.52 27.05
C PRO A 260 -40.83 -3.94 26.18
N ASP A 261 -40.56 -4.18 24.89
CA ASP A 261 -41.52 -4.70 23.92
C ASP A 261 -41.27 -6.20 23.67
N ILE A 262 -42.28 -7.03 23.97
CA ILE A 262 -42.18 -8.49 23.88
C ILE A 262 -42.09 -8.98 22.43
N GLU A 263 -42.72 -8.29 21.47
CA GLU A 263 -42.66 -8.68 20.06
C GLU A 263 -41.30 -8.33 19.45
N MET A 264 -40.76 -7.17 19.81
CA MET A 264 -39.42 -6.74 19.40
C MET A 264 -38.34 -7.67 19.99
N ALA A 265 -38.44 -7.99 21.28
CA ALA A 265 -37.55 -8.95 21.94
C ALA A 265 -37.58 -10.32 21.25
N ARG A 266 -38.78 -10.77 20.84
CA ARG A 266 -38.95 -12.05 20.12
C ARG A 266 -38.37 -12.01 18.71
N ALA A 267 -38.47 -10.87 18.02
CA ALA A 267 -37.87 -10.69 16.69
C ALA A 267 -36.34 -10.75 16.77
N VAL A 268 -35.73 -10.03 17.72
CA VAL A 268 -34.28 -10.06 17.97
C VAL A 268 -33.82 -11.47 18.35
N ALA A 269 -34.54 -12.16 19.25
CA ALA A 269 -34.20 -13.53 19.64
C ALA A 269 -34.24 -14.53 18.47
N ARG A 270 -35.20 -14.37 17.53
CA ARG A 270 -35.27 -15.21 16.32
C ARG A 270 -34.09 -14.96 15.37
N GLN A 271 -33.66 -13.71 15.25
CA GLN A 271 -32.51 -13.33 14.46
C GLN A 271 -31.21 -13.90 15.05
N VAL A 272 -31.02 -13.79 16.37
CA VAL A 272 -29.90 -14.45 17.08
C VAL A 272 -29.90 -15.96 16.84
N THR A 273 -31.06 -16.61 17.03
CA THR A 273 -31.19 -18.07 16.92
C THR A 273 -30.82 -18.59 15.52
N ARG A 274 -31.22 -17.88 14.46
CA ARG A 274 -30.92 -18.26 13.06
C ARG A 274 -29.45 -18.14 12.69
N SER A 275 -28.70 -17.39 13.47
CA SER A 275 -27.29 -17.09 13.23
C SER A 275 -26.35 -18.03 13.98
N ILE A 276 -26.89 -18.95 14.79
CA ILE A 276 -26.14 -20.03 15.42
C ILE A 276 -25.99 -21.15 14.37
N PRO A 277 -24.77 -21.47 13.90
CA PRO A 277 -24.58 -22.55 12.96
C PRO A 277 -25.04 -23.87 13.58
N THR A 278 -25.89 -24.61 12.86
CA THR A 278 -26.26 -25.97 13.25
C THR A 278 -25.05 -26.87 13.12
N LEU A 279 -24.55 -27.39 14.24
CA LEU A 279 -23.59 -28.49 14.25
C LEU A 279 -24.24 -29.74 13.63
N SER A 280 -24.02 -29.95 12.34
CA SER A 280 -24.26 -31.24 11.71
C SER A 280 -23.21 -32.21 12.22
N TYR A 281 -23.61 -33.07 13.16
CA TYR A 281 -22.80 -34.21 13.58
C TYR A 281 -22.44 -35.08 12.36
N PHE A 282 -21.17 -35.44 12.29
CA PHE A 282 -20.60 -36.41 11.36
C PHE A 282 -21.52 -37.63 11.14
N SER A 283 -21.73 -38.00 9.88
CA SER A 283 -22.13 -39.35 9.46
C SER A 283 -21.05 -39.91 8.55
#